data_AF-W5JA54-F1
#
_entry.id   AF-W5JA54-F1
#
_cell.length_a   1.000
_cell.length_b   1.000
_cell.length_c   1.000
_cell.angle_alpha   90.00
_cell.angle_beta   90.00
_cell.angle_gamma   90.00
#
_symmetry.space_group_name_H-M   'P 1'
#
loop_
_entity.id
_entity.type
_entity.pdbx_description
1 polymer ?
#
loop_
_entity_poly.entity_id
_entity_poly.type
_entity_poly.pdbx_seq_one_letter_code
_entity_poly.pdbx_strand_id
1 'polypeptide(L)'
;MELADSSTVERATELIRCCRVPRINVNIADEALQRANFERFLHVLEASLPVVFDLIANWGAALTGYDQYRADDNVQFKTDLALVITEQYNDGKPGELLEYQTESVALRQRINQFYQSAELEQLLTGSGGDRVLHRLYDHYRRVLTEQEWKHHPADVAGFVRIVEFLYGPFPLTNPVELNDDTAAFILSVGVTLVEFFDPSYQRMGLQLFCVLLGPRHKLVMRRTNIHQVVYSNAIKLTAKCKQELFLDALWKCIYQYVELEEGSFNDFSKWNTIDDIMETLLNGLMFESNLAASSIYLLYLLKLLAIDLPNYIIDELDELQSIDRKCHLYEPVCEQLRQDCLGGFHNRRYYRWVKRIIEMLPHEALKCQGNTRLHGGKFTLHTGHVPDRTGSAQAGPYKDPIESGRVPKCV
;
A
#
# COMPACT_ATOMS: atom_id res chain seq x y z
N MET A 1 -10.53 22.83 39.93
CA MET A 1 -10.07 22.69 38.54
C MET A 1 -9.62 24.08 38.12
N GLU A 2 -8.31 24.36 38.20
CA GLU A 2 -7.78 25.68 37.86
C GLU A 2 -7.92 25.88 36.34
N LEU A 3 -8.51 27.01 35.97
CA LEU A 3 -8.58 27.43 34.57
C LEU A 3 -7.16 27.83 34.17
N ALA A 4 -6.61 27.26 33.09
CA ALA A 4 -5.37 27.79 32.53
C ALA A 4 -5.56 29.29 32.24
N ASP A 5 -4.67 30.11 32.78
CA ASP A 5 -4.66 31.55 32.56
C ASP A 5 -4.27 31.87 31.10
N SER A 6 -4.67 33.02 30.55
CA SER A 6 -4.37 33.46 29.17
C SER A 6 -2.87 33.37 28.86
N SER A 7 -2.05 33.69 29.85
CA SER A 7 -0.59 33.59 29.80
C SER A 7 -0.07 32.18 29.50
N THR A 8 -0.75 31.14 29.98
CA THR A 8 -0.37 29.74 29.76
C THR A 8 -0.69 29.29 28.35
N VAL A 9 -1.84 29.70 27.82
CA VAL A 9 -2.25 29.44 26.44
C VAL A 9 -1.32 30.13 25.45
N GLU A 10 -1.01 31.41 25.69
CA GLU A 10 -0.08 32.18 24.86
C GLU A 10 1.29 31.52 24.84
N ARG A 11 1.84 31.19 26.02
CA ARG A 11 3.11 30.47 26.13
C ARG A 11 3.10 29.13 25.41
N ALA A 12 2.04 28.33 25.56
CA ALA A 12 1.92 27.04 24.88
C ALA A 12 1.89 27.21 23.35
N THR A 13 1.15 28.24 22.88
CA THR A 13 1.03 28.58 21.45
C THR A 13 2.36 29.05 20.86
N GLU A 14 3.12 29.87 21.59
CA GLU A 14 4.46 30.29 21.17
C GLU A 14 5.43 29.11 21.12
N LEU A 15 5.43 28.26 22.14
CA LEU A 15 6.31 27.09 22.19
C LEU A 15 6.02 26.09 21.07
N ILE A 16 4.75 25.78 20.79
CA ILE A 16 4.42 24.81 19.73
C ILE A 16 4.76 25.36 18.33
N ARG A 17 4.64 26.67 18.11
CA ARG A 17 5.05 27.31 16.84
C ARG A 17 6.55 27.17 16.58
N CYS A 18 7.37 27.25 17.63
CA CYS A 18 8.81 27.02 17.52
C CYS A 18 9.18 25.57 17.18
N CYS A 19 8.25 24.62 17.36
CA CYS A 19 8.44 23.21 17.03
C CYS A 19 8.07 22.86 15.57
N ARG A 20 7.55 23.81 14.79
CA ARG A 20 7.23 23.62 13.37
C ARG A 20 8.48 23.63 12.51
N VAL A 21 8.57 22.71 11.56
CA VAL A 21 9.70 22.68 10.63
C VAL A 21 9.66 23.95 9.77
N PRO A 22 10.77 24.71 9.68
CA PRO A 22 10.78 25.95 8.91
C PRO A 22 10.74 25.68 7.40
N ARG A 23 10.17 26.64 6.66
CA ARG A 23 10.32 26.74 5.20
C ARG A 23 11.81 26.73 4.84
N ILE A 24 12.21 25.86 3.92
CA ILE A 24 13.60 25.83 3.44
C ILE A 24 13.84 26.92 2.38
N ASN A 25 15.04 27.49 2.35
CA ASN A 25 15.37 28.58 1.42
C ASN A 25 15.61 28.09 0.00
N VAL A 26 16.25 26.93 -0.15
CA VAL A 26 16.50 26.26 -1.43
C VAL A 26 15.43 25.18 -1.61
N ASN A 27 14.82 25.11 -2.80
CA ASN A 27 13.78 24.11 -3.04
C ASN A 27 14.41 22.72 -3.21
N ILE A 28 13.67 21.67 -2.85
CA ILE A 28 14.16 20.28 -2.88
C ILE A 28 14.46 19.72 -4.28
N ALA A 29 14.11 20.43 -5.36
CA ALA A 29 14.46 20.00 -6.71
C ALA A 29 15.91 20.37 -7.07
N ASP A 30 16.43 21.42 -6.43
CA ASP A 30 17.78 21.93 -6.68
C ASP A 30 18.82 21.27 -5.75
N GLU A 31 18.44 20.99 -4.49
CA GLU A 31 19.34 20.41 -3.49
C GLU A 31 18.64 19.35 -2.63
N ALA A 32 19.32 18.22 -2.43
CA ALA A 32 18.84 17.18 -1.52
C ALA A 32 18.83 17.68 -0.08
N LEU A 33 17.82 17.28 0.68
CA LEU A 33 17.72 17.64 2.09
C LEU A 33 18.90 17.05 2.87
N GLN A 34 19.50 17.86 3.74
CA GLN A 34 20.56 17.43 4.64
C GLN A 34 20.16 17.75 6.07
N ARG A 35 20.38 16.79 6.96
CA ARG A 35 20.09 16.95 8.40
C ARG A 35 20.84 18.13 9.03
N ALA A 36 22.05 18.42 8.55
CA ALA A 36 22.85 19.58 8.96
C ALA A 36 22.07 20.91 8.82
N ASN A 37 21.21 21.01 7.81
CA ASN A 37 20.38 22.21 7.57
C ASN A 37 19.30 22.41 8.64
N PHE A 38 19.00 21.38 9.45
CA PHE A 38 17.97 21.38 10.47
C PHE A 38 18.52 21.35 11.91
N GLU A 39 19.84 21.34 12.13
CA GLU A 39 20.45 21.21 13.47
C GLU A 39 19.90 22.23 14.49
N ARG A 40 19.84 23.51 14.09
CA ARG A 40 19.31 24.57 14.96
C ARG A 40 17.83 24.36 15.28
N PHE A 41 17.05 23.91 14.30
CA PHE A 41 15.64 23.60 14.49
C PHE A 41 15.48 22.40 15.43
N LEU A 42 16.22 21.31 15.21
CA LEU A 42 16.18 20.10 16.03
C LEU A 42 16.53 20.40 17.49
N HIS A 43 17.53 21.24 17.75
CA HIS A 43 17.85 21.68 19.10
C HIS A 43 16.68 22.43 19.78
N VAL A 44 15.97 23.30 19.04
CA VAL A 44 14.79 24.01 19.57
C VAL A 44 13.63 23.05 19.81
N LEU A 45 13.39 22.12 18.87
CA LEU A 45 12.36 21.09 18.97
C LEU A 45 12.57 20.21 20.21
N GLU A 46 13.80 19.72 20.42
CA GLU A 46 14.16 18.85 21.54
C GLU A 46 14.06 19.55 22.90
N ALA A 47 14.26 20.88 22.94
CA ALA A 47 14.07 21.67 24.15
C ALA A 47 12.60 22.04 24.41
N SER A 48 11.84 22.36 23.35
CA SER A 48 10.52 22.99 23.47
C SER A 48 9.37 21.99 23.48
N LEU A 49 9.43 20.95 22.65
CA LEU A 49 8.32 20.00 22.52
C LEU A 49 8.06 19.20 23.81
N PRO A 50 9.07 18.77 24.60
CA PRO A 50 8.81 18.17 25.91
C PRO A 50 8.02 19.10 26.84
N VAL A 51 8.38 20.40 26.87
CA VAL A 51 7.66 21.40 27.67
C VAL A 51 6.22 21.56 27.21
N VAL A 52 5.97 21.55 25.90
CA VAL A 52 4.60 21.57 25.37
C VAL A 52 3.81 20.36 25.85
N PHE A 53 4.40 19.16 25.79
CA PHE A 53 3.70 17.98 26.27
C PHE A 53 3.47 17.98 27.78
N ASP A 54 4.37 18.57 28.58
CA ASP A 54 4.17 18.73 30.02
C ASP A 54 3.06 19.75 30.31
N LEU A 55 2.93 20.80 29.50
CA LEU A 55 1.80 21.73 29.55
C LEU A 55 0.48 21.01 29.19
N ILE A 56 0.46 20.16 28.17
CA ILE A 56 -0.71 19.35 27.81
C ILE A 56 -1.06 18.39 28.95
N ALA A 57 -0.08 17.75 29.58
CA ALA A 57 -0.33 16.84 30.71
C ALA A 57 -0.95 17.56 31.92
N ASN A 58 -0.51 18.79 32.20
CA ASN A 58 -0.99 19.58 33.34
C ASN A 58 -2.31 20.32 33.03
N TRP A 59 -2.52 20.73 31.78
CA TRP A 59 -3.59 21.65 31.37
C TRP A 59 -4.40 21.17 30.15
N GLY A 60 -4.40 19.87 29.86
CA GLY A 60 -4.96 19.30 28.63
C GLY A 60 -6.39 19.75 28.34
N ALA A 61 -7.28 19.70 29.34
CA ALA A 61 -8.66 20.16 29.17
C ALA A 61 -8.78 21.65 28.77
N ALA A 62 -7.79 22.49 29.08
CA ALA A 62 -7.77 23.89 28.68
C ALA A 62 -7.07 24.12 27.33
N LEU A 63 -6.02 23.36 27.02
CA LEU A 63 -5.23 23.53 25.79
C LEU A 63 -5.83 22.78 24.60
N THR A 64 -6.24 21.52 24.82
CA THR A 64 -6.82 20.66 23.79
C THR A 64 -8.33 20.58 23.89
N GLY A 65 -8.94 21.07 24.98
CA GLY A 65 -10.35 21.45 25.04
C GLY A 65 -11.32 20.30 24.76
N TYR A 66 -11.47 19.39 25.72
CA TYR A 66 -12.43 18.28 25.67
C TYR A 66 -13.82 18.61 26.23
N ASP A 67 -14.04 19.89 26.57
CA ASP A 67 -15.26 20.43 27.18
C ASP A 67 -16.01 21.31 26.17
N GLN A 68 -17.32 21.09 26.03
CA GLN A 68 -18.24 21.83 25.17
C GLN A 68 -18.21 23.37 25.38
N TYR A 69 -17.85 23.85 26.58
CA TYR A 69 -17.75 25.28 26.88
C TYR A 69 -16.45 25.93 26.42
N ARG A 70 -15.42 25.15 26.07
CA ARG A 70 -14.07 25.60 25.68
C ARG A 70 -13.59 25.02 24.34
N ALA A 71 -14.45 24.28 23.67
CA ALA A 71 -14.20 23.70 22.35
C ALA A 71 -13.68 24.75 21.35
N ASP A 72 -14.18 25.98 21.47
CA ASP A 72 -13.92 27.11 20.58
C ASP A 72 -12.59 27.85 20.85
N ASP A 73 -11.98 27.65 22.01
CA ASP A 73 -10.75 28.34 22.39
C ASP A 73 -9.50 27.58 21.91
N ASN A 74 -8.44 28.33 21.62
CA ASN A 74 -7.10 27.80 21.33
C ASN A 74 -6.95 27.02 20.01
N VAL A 75 -7.82 27.28 19.03
CA VAL A 75 -7.75 26.67 17.68
C VAL A 75 -6.35 26.76 17.06
N GLN A 76 -5.65 27.88 17.29
CA GLN A 76 -4.28 28.05 16.81
C GLN A 76 -3.32 27.00 17.40
N PHE A 77 -3.30 26.85 18.73
CA PHE A 77 -2.47 25.86 19.40
C PHE A 77 -2.82 24.44 18.92
N LYS A 78 -4.11 24.10 18.82
CA LYS A 78 -4.57 22.80 18.35
C LYS A 78 -4.10 22.51 16.92
N THR A 79 -4.20 23.51 16.04
CA THR A 79 -3.74 23.43 14.65
C THR A 79 -2.23 23.20 14.61
N ASP A 80 -1.45 24.05 15.29
CA ASP A 80 0.02 23.97 15.33
C ASP A 80 0.48 22.64 15.96
N LEU A 81 -0.25 22.13 16.96
CA LEU A 81 0.02 20.82 17.57
C LEU A 81 -0.20 19.68 16.58
N ALA A 82 -1.35 19.60 15.91
CA ALA A 82 -1.61 18.56 14.90
C ALA A 82 -0.56 18.59 13.78
N LEU A 83 -0.20 19.79 13.35
CA LEU A 83 0.85 20.07 12.39
C LEU A 83 2.21 19.53 12.84
N VAL A 84 2.69 19.87 14.04
CA VAL A 84 3.97 19.37 14.57
C VAL A 84 3.96 17.86 14.77
N ILE A 85 2.89 17.30 15.34
CA ILE A 85 2.75 15.86 15.55
C ILE A 85 2.84 15.12 14.22
N THR A 86 2.13 15.60 13.19
CA THR A 86 2.16 14.95 11.88
C THR A 86 3.46 15.17 11.12
N GLU A 87 4.19 16.26 11.29
CA GLU A 87 5.56 16.42 10.74
C GLU A 87 6.56 15.45 11.37
N GLN A 88 6.46 15.29 12.70
CA GLN A 88 7.44 14.54 13.49
C GLN A 88 7.10 13.05 13.66
N TYR A 89 5.86 12.65 13.35
CA TYR A 89 5.42 11.26 13.42
C TYR A 89 6.31 10.34 12.57
N ASN A 90 6.62 9.16 13.08
CA ASN A 90 7.33 8.14 12.34
C ASN A 90 6.78 6.79 12.77
N ASP A 91 6.36 5.95 11.83
CA ASP A 91 5.74 4.65 12.10
C ASP A 91 6.70 3.63 12.74
N GLY A 92 7.94 4.04 13.02
CA GLY A 92 8.92 3.27 13.79
C GLY A 92 9.77 2.36 12.91
N LYS A 93 9.66 2.45 11.58
CA LYS A 93 10.49 1.66 10.67
C LYS A 93 11.95 2.13 10.72
N PRO A 94 12.89 1.23 11.07
CA PRO A 94 14.30 1.59 11.16
C PRO A 94 14.82 2.11 9.81
N GLY A 95 15.50 3.25 9.80
CA GLY A 95 16.11 3.82 8.60
C GLY A 95 15.23 4.76 7.75
N GLU A 96 13.96 5.00 8.13
CA GLU A 96 13.06 5.93 7.44
C GLU A 96 12.94 7.31 8.15
N LEU A 97 13.92 7.68 8.98
CA LEU A 97 13.88 8.97 9.67
C LEU A 97 14.18 10.11 8.68
N LEU A 98 13.26 11.06 8.55
CA LEU A 98 13.46 12.23 7.71
C LEU A 98 14.43 13.22 8.37
N GLU A 99 15.09 14.06 7.57
CA GLU A 99 16.21 14.91 7.99
C GLU A 99 15.82 15.90 9.10
N TYR A 100 14.57 16.33 9.13
CA TYR A 100 14.00 17.26 10.11
C TYR A 100 13.31 16.58 11.29
N GLN A 101 13.36 15.24 11.40
CA GLN A 101 12.73 14.53 12.50
C GLN A 101 13.66 14.37 13.71
N THR A 102 13.09 14.41 14.90
CA THR A 102 13.81 14.18 16.17
C THR A 102 14.41 12.77 16.26
N GLU A 103 15.66 12.66 16.72
CA GLU A 103 16.29 11.36 17.01
C GLU A 103 15.90 10.83 18.40
N SER A 104 15.54 11.72 19.32
CA SER A 104 15.11 11.37 20.68
C SER A 104 14.03 10.28 20.69
N VAL A 105 14.39 9.10 21.20
CA VAL A 105 13.51 7.92 21.27
C VAL A 105 12.30 8.21 22.15
N ALA A 106 12.50 8.86 23.30
CA ALA A 106 11.43 9.22 24.21
C ALA A 106 10.43 10.19 23.57
N LEU A 107 10.93 11.19 22.83
CA LEU A 107 10.06 12.15 22.15
C LEU A 107 9.27 11.50 21.02
N ARG A 108 9.90 10.64 20.21
CA ARG A 108 9.22 9.86 19.17
C ARG A 108 8.14 8.96 19.74
N GLN A 109 8.41 8.28 20.86
CA GLN A 109 7.39 7.47 21.53
C GLN A 109 6.17 8.31 21.94
N ARG A 110 6.39 9.50 22.50
CA ARG A 110 5.29 10.40 22.92
C ARG A 110 4.51 10.95 21.72
N ILE A 111 5.18 11.30 20.62
CA ILE A 111 4.55 11.73 19.37
C ILE A 111 3.71 10.58 18.77
N ASN A 112 4.27 9.37 18.71
CA ASN A 112 3.58 8.22 18.16
C ASN A 112 2.36 7.83 19.00
N GLN A 113 2.47 7.89 20.33
CA GLN A 113 1.35 7.71 21.23
C GLN A 113 0.25 8.73 20.94
N PHE A 114 0.58 10.03 20.84
CA PHE A 114 -0.40 11.06 20.54
C PHE A 114 -1.08 10.87 19.17
N TYR A 115 -0.30 10.50 18.14
CA TYR A 115 -0.83 10.27 16.80
C TYR A 115 -1.76 9.05 16.71
N GLN A 116 -1.44 7.98 17.44
CA GLN A 116 -2.19 6.72 17.40
C GLN A 116 -3.28 6.64 18.47
N SER A 117 -3.32 7.57 19.42
CA SER A 117 -4.32 7.62 20.49
C SER A 117 -5.60 8.33 20.05
N ALA A 118 -6.62 8.24 20.90
CA ALA A 118 -7.85 9.04 20.75
C ALA A 118 -7.60 10.55 20.89
N GLU A 119 -6.41 11.00 21.30
CA GLU A 119 -6.12 12.43 21.53
C GLU A 119 -6.09 13.21 20.22
N LEU A 120 -5.40 12.71 19.18
CA LEU A 120 -5.41 13.35 17.86
C LEU A 120 -6.80 13.25 17.21
N GLU A 121 -7.47 12.12 17.35
CA GLU A 121 -8.84 11.96 16.85
C GLU A 121 -9.76 13.01 17.48
N GLN A 122 -9.74 13.12 18.81
CA GLN A 122 -10.62 14.03 19.53
C GLN A 122 -10.26 15.50 19.26
N LEU A 123 -8.99 15.82 19.01
CA LEU A 123 -8.54 17.15 18.60
C LEU A 123 -9.09 17.54 17.22
N LEU A 124 -9.17 16.60 16.28
CA LEU A 124 -9.59 16.84 14.89
C LEU A 124 -11.09 16.65 14.64
N THR A 125 -11.73 15.73 15.37
CA THR A 125 -13.12 15.30 15.11
C THR A 125 -14.06 15.55 16.30
N GLY A 126 -13.53 15.96 17.46
CA GLY A 126 -14.33 16.36 18.61
C GLY A 126 -15.03 17.71 18.42
N SER A 127 -15.68 18.22 19.48
CA SER A 127 -16.30 19.55 19.45
C SER A 127 -15.27 20.64 19.10
N GLY A 128 -15.57 21.46 18.10
CA GLY A 128 -14.68 22.51 17.57
C GLY A 128 -13.60 22.01 16.61
N GLY A 129 -13.55 20.71 16.32
CA GLY A 129 -12.58 20.11 15.40
C GLY A 129 -12.76 20.57 13.95
N ASP A 130 -13.97 20.95 13.54
CA ASP A 130 -14.29 21.53 12.24
C ASP A 130 -13.46 22.79 11.94
N ARG A 131 -13.28 23.67 12.92
CA ARG A 131 -12.44 24.88 12.77
C ARG A 131 -10.95 24.56 12.70
N VAL A 132 -10.51 23.54 13.45
CA VAL A 132 -9.12 23.06 13.40
C VAL A 132 -8.84 22.46 12.01
N LEU A 133 -9.72 21.59 11.52
CA LEU A 133 -9.65 21.02 10.18
C LEU A 133 -9.67 22.12 9.11
N HIS A 134 -10.54 23.10 9.22
CA HIS A 134 -10.58 24.23 8.29
C HIS A 134 -9.25 24.98 8.24
N ARG A 135 -8.67 25.33 9.40
CA ARG A 135 -7.33 25.97 9.45
C ARG A 135 -6.21 25.09 8.93
N LEU A 136 -6.25 23.78 9.19
CA LEU A 136 -5.29 22.83 8.64
C LEU A 136 -5.35 22.82 7.11
N TYR A 137 -6.55 22.73 6.53
CA TYR A 137 -6.72 22.76 5.08
C TYR A 137 -6.32 24.10 4.47
N ASP A 138 -6.64 25.23 5.10
CA ASP A 138 -6.19 26.54 4.64
C ASP A 138 -4.67 26.66 4.65
N HIS A 139 -4.01 26.14 5.70
CA HIS A 139 -2.56 26.07 5.76
C HIS A 139 -1.99 25.21 4.62
N TYR A 140 -2.47 23.99 4.45
CA TYR A 140 -1.98 23.09 3.40
C TYR A 140 -2.25 23.64 1.99
N ARG A 141 -3.42 24.25 1.75
CA ARG A 141 -3.72 24.91 0.46
C ARG A 141 -2.76 26.03 0.13
N ARG A 142 -2.27 26.75 1.15
CA ARG A 142 -1.29 27.83 0.98
C ARG A 142 0.11 27.29 0.69
N VAL A 143 0.56 26.25 1.41
CA VAL A 143 1.95 25.77 1.31
C VAL A 143 2.16 24.68 0.26
N LEU A 144 1.11 23.93 -0.12
CA LEU A 144 1.17 22.84 -1.12
C LEU A 144 0.74 23.28 -2.53
N THR A 145 0.89 24.56 -2.84
CA THR A 145 0.70 25.05 -4.22
C THR A 145 1.84 24.59 -5.12
N GLU A 146 1.62 24.53 -6.43
CA GLU A 146 2.59 24.08 -7.44
C GLU A 146 3.98 24.74 -7.29
N GLN A 147 4.01 26.01 -6.88
CA GLN A 147 5.24 26.80 -6.75
C GLN A 147 5.92 26.69 -5.39
N GLU A 148 5.18 26.34 -4.34
CA GLU A 148 5.64 26.54 -2.95
C GLU A 148 5.96 25.22 -2.24
N TRP A 149 5.30 24.11 -2.61
CA TRP A 149 5.39 22.83 -1.88
C TRP A 149 6.83 22.31 -1.71
N LYS A 150 7.69 22.59 -2.68
CA LYS A 150 9.11 22.19 -2.68
C LYS A 150 9.95 22.90 -1.61
N HIS A 151 9.40 23.93 -0.97
CA HIS A 151 10.00 24.62 0.16
C HIS A 151 9.44 24.14 1.52
N HIS A 152 8.47 23.22 1.52
CA HIS A 152 7.80 22.72 2.73
C HIS A 152 7.74 21.19 2.76
N PRO A 153 8.90 20.49 2.76
CA PRO A 153 8.94 19.02 2.74
C PRO A 153 8.25 18.37 3.95
N ALA A 154 8.26 19.04 5.10
CA ALA A 154 7.58 18.59 6.31
C ALA A 154 6.05 18.69 6.19
N ASP A 155 5.53 19.75 5.58
CA ASP A 155 4.10 19.90 5.32
C ASP A 155 3.60 18.87 4.31
N VAL A 156 4.41 18.47 3.32
CA VAL A 156 4.07 17.38 2.39
C VAL A 156 3.85 16.08 3.16
N ALA A 157 4.83 15.67 3.99
CA ALA A 157 4.72 14.45 4.78
C ALA A 157 3.58 14.53 5.81
N GLY A 158 3.42 15.69 6.46
CA GLY A 158 2.34 15.95 7.41
C GLY A 158 0.96 15.87 6.78
N PHE A 159 0.79 16.41 5.57
CA PHE A 159 -0.47 16.34 4.83
C PHE A 159 -0.85 14.90 4.48
N VAL A 160 0.12 14.10 4.00
CA VAL A 160 -0.11 12.67 3.72
C VAL A 160 -0.60 11.96 4.97
N ARG A 161 0.06 12.19 6.11
CA ARG A 161 -0.29 11.59 7.40
C ARG A 161 -1.67 12.03 7.89
N ILE A 162 -2.00 13.32 7.84
CA ILE A 162 -3.34 13.82 8.18
C ILE A 162 -4.42 13.19 7.30
N VAL A 163 -4.17 13.08 5.99
CA VAL A 163 -5.12 12.46 5.04
C VAL A 163 -5.29 10.97 5.34
N GLU A 164 -4.20 10.25 5.58
CA GLU A 164 -4.23 8.83 6.00
C GLU A 164 -4.97 8.65 7.33
N PHE A 165 -4.79 9.55 8.29
CA PHE A 165 -5.46 9.51 9.58
C PHE A 165 -6.97 9.72 9.45
N LEU A 166 -7.40 10.77 8.74
CA LEU A 166 -8.82 11.15 8.62
C LEU A 166 -9.61 10.24 7.69
N TYR A 167 -9.01 9.90 6.55
CA TYR A 167 -9.71 9.26 5.44
C TYR A 167 -9.18 7.86 5.12
N GLY A 168 -8.04 7.46 5.68
CA GLY A 168 -7.49 6.13 5.49
C GLY A 168 -8.25 5.04 6.26
N PRO A 169 -7.63 3.85 6.43
CA PRO A 169 -8.25 2.71 7.07
C PRO A 169 -8.28 2.80 8.60
N PHE A 170 -7.78 3.89 9.20
CA PHE A 170 -7.75 4.03 10.65
C PHE A 170 -9.20 4.09 11.18
N PRO A 171 -9.57 3.22 12.15
CA PRO A 171 -10.92 3.20 12.68
C PRO A 171 -11.12 4.39 13.62
N LEU A 172 -11.71 5.46 13.08
CA LEU A 172 -12.15 6.61 13.87
C LEU A 172 -13.54 6.32 14.47
N THR A 173 -13.72 6.75 15.71
CA THR A 173 -15.02 6.82 16.40
C THR A 173 -15.98 7.73 15.62
N ASN A 174 -15.50 8.88 15.14
CA ASN A 174 -16.28 9.83 14.34
C ASN A 174 -15.62 10.02 12.96
N PRO A 175 -15.92 9.17 11.97
CA PRO A 175 -15.30 9.24 10.66
C PRO A 175 -15.69 10.54 9.93
N VAL A 176 -14.69 11.30 9.50
CA VAL A 176 -14.91 12.49 8.65
C VAL A 176 -15.33 12.06 7.25
N GLU A 177 -16.39 12.66 6.73
CA GLU A 177 -16.82 12.46 5.35
C GLU A 177 -15.88 13.18 4.36
N LEU A 178 -15.50 12.48 3.30
CA LEU A 178 -14.72 13.08 2.22
C LEU A 178 -15.68 13.81 1.27
N ASN A 179 -15.53 15.12 1.13
CA ASN A 179 -16.28 15.91 0.15
C ASN A 179 -15.50 16.05 -1.18
N ASP A 180 -16.16 16.56 -2.21
CA ASP A 180 -15.58 16.66 -3.57
C ASP A 180 -14.38 17.61 -3.64
N ASP A 181 -14.43 18.75 -2.94
CA ASP A 181 -13.40 19.78 -2.94
C ASP A 181 -12.12 19.27 -2.23
N THR A 182 -12.28 18.60 -1.09
CA THR A 182 -11.19 17.94 -0.39
C THR A 182 -10.62 16.80 -1.24
N ALA A 183 -11.46 15.98 -1.88
CA ALA A 183 -11.00 14.90 -2.75
C ALA A 183 -10.20 15.43 -3.96
N ALA A 184 -10.67 16.50 -4.60
CA ALA A 184 -9.96 17.16 -5.69
C ALA A 184 -8.62 17.75 -5.24
N PHE A 185 -8.57 18.36 -4.05
CA PHE A 185 -7.33 18.88 -3.50
C PHE A 185 -6.31 17.76 -3.20
N ILE A 186 -6.75 16.68 -2.54
CA ILE A 186 -5.90 15.50 -2.30
C ILE A 186 -5.39 14.91 -3.62
N LEU A 187 -6.25 14.79 -4.63
CA LEU A 187 -5.86 14.33 -5.97
C LEU A 187 -4.79 15.25 -6.58
N SER A 188 -4.99 16.57 -6.54
CA SER A 188 -4.05 17.55 -7.10
C SER A 188 -2.65 17.44 -6.47
N VAL A 189 -2.59 17.31 -5.14
CA VAL A 189 -1.32 17.09 -4.44
C VAL A 189 -0.75 15.73 -4.82
N GLY A 190 -1.56 14.67 -4.83
CA GLY A 190 -1.13 13.32 -5.23
C GLY A 190 -0.50 13.29 -6.62
N VAL A 191 -1.13 13.91 -7.63
CA VAL A 191 -0.60 14.05 -9.00
C VAL A 191 0.74 14.79 -9.00
N THR A 192 0.81 15.94 -8.33
CA THR A 192 2.04 16.74 -8.21
C THR A 192 3.21 15.90 -7.68
N LEU A 193 2.94 15.06 -6.68
CA LEU A 193 3.96 14.23 -6.03
C LEU A 193 4.39 13.02 -6.88
N VAL A 194 3.47 12.34 -7.56
CA VAL A 194 3.81 11.21 -8.44
C VAL A 194 4.53 11.62 -9.73
N GLU A 195 4.33 12.86 -10.17
CA GLU A 195 5.04 13.42 -11.33
C GLU A 195 6.44 13.91 -10.97
N PHE A 196 6.72 14.13 -9.68
CA PHE A 196 8.05 14.51 -9.22
C PHE A 196 9.07 13.37 -9.43
N PHE A 197 10.35 13.71 -9.57
CA PHE A 197 11.38 12.72 -9.92
C PHE A 197 11.83 11.84 -8.74
N ASP A 198 11.70 12.32 -7.51
CA ASP A 198 12.16 11.62 -6.31
C ASP A 198 11.18 10.50 -5.90
N PRO A 199 11.63 9.23 -5.81
CA PRO A 199 10.79 8.09 -5.44
C PRO A 199 10.06 8.23 -4.10
N SER A 200 10.63 8.95 -3.13
CA SER A 200 10.04 9.15 -1.80
C SER A 200 8.76 9.97 -1.90
N TYR A 201 8.77 11.01 -2.75
CA TYR A 201 7.59 11.83 -3.02
C TYR A 201 6.59 11.10 -3.91
N GLN A 202 7.07 10.33 -4.89
CA GLN A 202 6.17 9.49 -5.68
C GLN A 202 5.43 8.46 -4.80
N ARG A 203 6.11 7.87 -3.80
CA ARG A 203 5.48 7.00 -2.80
C ARG A 203 4.41 7.75 -2.00
N MET A 204 4.71 8.96 -1.53
CA MET A 204 3.74 9.81 -0.83
C MET A 204 2.50 10.14 -1.69
N GLY A 205 2.70 10.41 -2.98
CA GLY A 205 1.59 10.59 -3.92
C GLY A 205 0.75 9.33 -4.09
N LEU A 206 1.37 8.15 -4.18
CA LEU A 206 0.69 6.85 -4.21
C LEU A 206 -0.09 6.57 -2.92
N GLN A 207 0.41 6.98 -1.76
CA GLN A 207 -0.31 6.88 -0.48
C GLN A 207 -1.61 7.69 -0.50
N LEU A 208 -1.56 8.95 -0.96
CA LEU A 208 -2.75 9.78 -1.13
C LEU A 208 -3.76 9.13 -2.08
N PHE A 209 -3.29 8.56 -3.19
CA PHE A 209 -4.15 7.81 -4.11
C PHE A 209 -4.80 6.59 -3.46
N CYS A 210 -4.05 5.82 -2.66
CA CYS A 210 -4.61 4.67 -1.92
C CYS A 210 -5.69 5.08 -0.90
N VAL A 211 -5.53 6.24 -0.27
CA VAL A 211 -6.55 6.80 0.62
C VAL A 211 -7.81 7.15 -0.17
N LEU A 212 -7.67 7.85 -1.30
CA LEU A 212 -8.81 8.21 -2.16
C LEU A 212 -9.58 6.99 -2.68
N LEU A 213 -8.87 5.94 -3.11
CA LEU A 213 -9.46 4.69 -3.59
C LEU A 213 -9.98 3.78 -2.48
N GLY A 214 -9.90 4.21 -1.21
CA GLY A 214 -10.39 3.43 -0.08
C GLY A 214 -11.89 3.09 -0.19
N PRO A 215 -12.33 1.97 0.41
CA PRO A 215 -13.71 1.47 0.27
C PRO A 215 -14.77 2.44 0.81
N ARG A 216 -14.40 3.30 1.78
CA ARG A 216 -15.26 4.35 2.36
C ARG A 216 -15.67 5.43 1.34
N HIS A 217 -14.88 5.61 0.28
CA HIS A 217 -14.99 6.78 -0.60
C HIS A 217 -15.52 6.44 -2.00
N LYS A 218 -15.97 5.20 -2.23
CA LYS A 218 -16.42 4.69 -3.54
C LYS A 218 -17.42 5.62 -4.23
N LEU A 219 -18.39 6.18 -3.50
CA LEU A 219 -19.41 7.08 -4.05
C LEU A 219 -18.79 8.38 -4.60
N VAL A 220 -17.90 9.01 -3.83
CA VAL A 220 -17.21 10.25 -4.22
C VAL A 220 -16.31 10.00 -5.41
N MET A 221 -15.55 8.90 -5.38
CA MET A 221 -14.64 8.55 -6.45
C MET A 221 -15.36 8.32 -7.78
N ARG A 222 -16.52 7.64 -7.75
CA ARG A 222 -17.32 7.39 -8.96
C ARG A 222 -17.94 8.67 -9.51
N ARG A 223 -18.59 9.49 -8.66
CA ARG A 223 -19.26 10.72 -9.13
C ARG A 223 -18.30 11.75 -9.71
N THR A 224 -17.06 11.78 -9.21
CA THR A 224 -16.02 12.76 -9.63
C THR A 224 -15.05 12.22 -10.69
N ASN A 225 -15.11 10.92 -11.03
CA ASN A 225 -14.13 10.24 -11.89
C ASN A 225 -12.66 10.32 -11.43
N ILE A 226 -12.39 10.67 -10.17
CA ILE A 226 -11.02 10.77 -9.61
C ILE A 226 -10.25 9.44 -9.76
N HIS A 227 -10.92 8.31 -9.56
CA HIS A 227 -10.31 6.97 -9.66
C HIS A 227 -9.66 6.69 -11.02
N GLN A 228 -10.21 7.21 -12.13
CA GLN A 228 -9.61 7.09 -13.46
C GLN A 228 -8.32 7.91 -13.59
N VAL A 229 -8.31 9.13 -13.03
CA VAL A 229 -7.12 9.99 -13.01
C VAL A 229 -6.02 9.34 -12.18
N VAL A 230 -6.36 8.81 -11.01
CA VAL A 230 -5.45 8.04 -10.16
C VAL A 230 -4.83 6.88 -10.92
N TYR A 231 -5.64 6.02 -11.54
CA TYR A 231 -5.15 4.88 -12.31
C TYR A 231 -4.22 5.30 -13.45
N SER A 232 -4.60 6.33 -14.22
CA SER A 232 -3.80 6.81 -15.36
C SER A 232 -2.40 7.31 -14.96
N ASN A 233 -2.26 7.81 -13.73
CA ASN A 233 -0.97 8.25 -13.19
C ASN A 233 -0.21 7.08 -12.56
N ALA A 234 -0.88 6.22 -11.79
CA ALA A 234 -0.25 5.07 -11.15
C ALA A 234 0.33 4.08 -12.17
N ILE A 235 -0.41 3.73 -13.23
CA ILE A 235 0.05 2.72 -14.20
C ILE A 235 1.36 3.12 -14.90
N LYS A 236 1.59 4.42 -15.13
CA LYS A 236 2.83 4.96 -15.73
C LYS A 236 4.06 4.74 -14.83
N LEU A 237 3.86 4.51 -13.54
CA LEU A 237 4.95 4.29 -12.58
C LEU A 237 5.43 2.83 -12.52
N THR A 238 4.70 1.88 -13.08
CA THR A 238 5.06 0.45 -13.11
C THR A 238 6.43 0.18 -13.74
N ALA A 239 6.90 1.07 -14.62
CA ALA A 239 8.20 0.97 -15.28
C ALA A 239 9.36 1.66 -14.52
N LYS A 240 9.10 2.46 -13.47
CA LYS A 240 10.09 3.44 -12.95
C LYS A 240 10.90 2.99 -11.74
N CYS A 241 10.30 2.31 -10.76
CA CYS A 241 10.97 2.03 -9.48
C CYS A 241 10.63 0.64 -8.93
N LYS A 242 11.64 -0.06 -8.42
CA LYS A 242 11.56 -1.44 -7.89
C LYS A 242 11.77 -1.54 -6.38
N GLN A 243 11.85 -0.41 -5.67
CA GLN A 243 11.95 -0.43 -4.20
C GLN A 243 10.68 -1.07 -3.62
N GLU A 244 10.84 -1.91 -2.60
CA GLU A 244 9.74 -2.72 -2.05
C GLU A 244 8.57 -1.86 -1.56
N LEU A 245 8.85 -0.84 -0.74
CA LEU A 245 7.83 0.06 -0.20
C LEU A 245 7.10 0.85 -1.30
N PHE A 246 7.80 1.18 -2.38
CA PHE A 246 7.20 1.84 -3.54
C PHE A 246 6.29 0.87 -4.31
N LEU A 247 6.78 -0.34 -4.58
CA LEU A 247 6.02 -1.38 -5.29
C LEU A 247 4.75 -1.78 -4.53
N ASP A 248 4.82 -1.91 -3.20
CA ASP A 248 3.64 -2.23 -2.40
C ASP A 248 2.58 -1.11 -2.51
N ALA A 249 2.99 0.16 -2.33
CA ALA A 249 2.06 1.28 -2.47
C ALA A 249 1.47 1.38 -3.89
N LEU A 250 2.28 1.15 -4.92
CA LEU A 250 1.85 1.18 -6.32
C LEU A 250 0.81 0.11 -6.61
N TRP A 251 1.10 -1.14 -6.28
CA TRP A 251 0.21 -2.25 -6.59
C TRP A 251 -1.03 -2.27 -5.70
N LYS A 252 -0.92 -1.76 -4.45
CA LYS A 252 -2.08 -1.46 -3.62
C LYS A 252 -3.03 -0.49 -4.30
N CYS A 253 -2.49 0.62 -4.81
CA CYS A 253 -3.25 1.65 -5.52
C CYS A 253 -3.97 1.06 -6.75
N ILE A 254 -3.26 0.31 -7.60
CA ILE A 254 -3.84 -0.33 -8.78
C ILE A 254 -4.91 -1.35 -8.41
N TYR A 255 -4.67 -2.17 -7.38
CA TYR A 255 -5.64 -3.15 -6.90
C TYR A 255 -6.93 -2.49 -6.40
N GLN A 256 -6.82 -1.43 -5.59
CA GLN A 256 -7.99 -0.70 -5.07
C GLN A 256 -8.80 -0.05 -6.20
N TYR A 257 -8.15 0.39 -7.29
CA TYR A 257 -8.86 0.84 -8.49
C TYR A 257 -9.70 -0.29 -9.09
N VAL A 258 -9.16 -1.50 -9.23
CA VAL A 258 -9.90 -2.65 -9.75
C VAL A 258 -11.07 -3.03 -8.84
N GLU A 259 -10.88 -3.05 -7.51
CA GLU A 259 -11.98 -3.29 -6.54
C GLU A 259 -13.08 -2.23 -6.60
N LEU A 260 -12.73 -0.99 -6.96
CA LEU A 260 -13.69 0.09 -7.11
C LEU A 260 -14.52 -0.08 -8.39
N GLU A 261 -13.90 -0.52 -9.49
CA GLU A 261 -14.56 -0.78 -10.76
C GLU A 261 -15.44 -2.04 -10.72
N GLU A 262 -15.00 -3.11 -10.03
CA GLU A 262 -15.75 -4.37 -9.91
C GLU A 262 -17.14 -4.17 -9.32
N GLY A 263 -17.29 -3.33 -8.28
CA GLY A 263 -18.57 -3.13 -7.59
C GLY A 263 -19.66 -2.44 -8.43
N SER A 264 -19.51 -2.39 -9.75
CA SER A 264 -20.50 -1.99 -10.75
C SER A 264 -20.93 -3.23 -11.56
N PHE A 265 -21.55 -4.20 -10.87
CA PHE A 265 -21.97 -5.52 -11.36
C PHE A 265 -22.71 -5.53 -12.71
N ASN A 266 -23.36 -4.43 -13.10
CA ASN A 266 -24.21 -4.38 -14.29
C ASN A 266 -23.50 -3.92 -15.57
N ASP A 267 -22.30 -3.34 -15.51
CA ASP A 267 -21.66 -2.67 -16.67
C ASP A 267 -20.11 -2.72 -16.63
N PHE A 268 -19.52 -3.84 -16.19
CA PHE A 268 -18.05 -3.94 -16.18
C PHE A 268 -17.48 -4.01 -17.61
N SER A 269 -17.03 -2.87 -18.13
CA SER A 269 -16.53 -2.70 -19.51
C SER A 269 -15.00 -2.59 -19.61
N LYS A 270 -14.28 -2.63 -18.48
CA LYS A 270 -12.84 -2.34 -18.36
C LYS A 270 -11.95 -3.59 -18.42
N TRP A 271 -12.43 -4.68 -19.03
CA TRP A 271 -11.70 -5.95 -19.08
C TRP A 271 -10.32 -5.88 -19.72
N ASN A 272 -10.14 -5.04 -20.74
CA ASN A 272 -8.82 -4.84 -21.36
C ASN A 272 -7.84 -4.20 -20.37
N THR A 273 -8.33 -3.28 -19.53
CA THR A 273 -7.54 -2.67 -18.45
C THR A 273 -7.10 -3.71 -17.42
N ILE A 274 -7.98 -4.62 -16.99
CA ILE A 274 -7.59 -5.74 -16.10
C ILE A 274 -6.57 -6.65 -16.79
N ASP A 275 -6.76 -6.93 -18.08
CA ASP A 275 -5.85 -7.77 -18.86
C ASP A 275 -4.43 -7.19 -18.90
N ASP A 276 -4.32 -5.89 -19.17
CA ASP A 276 -3.05 -5.16 -19.19
C ASP A 276 -2.40 -5.15 -17.80
N ILE A 277 -3.19 -4.96 -16.73
CA ILE A 277 -2.71 -5.02 -15.34
C ILE A 277 -2.15 -6.41 -15.02
N MET A 278 -2.90 -7.47 -15.34
CA MET A 278 -2.50 -8.86 -15.09
C MET A 278 -1.23 -9.22 -15.86
N GLU A 279 -1.15 -8.87 -17.15
CA GLU A 279 0.06 -9.09 -17.95
C GLU A 279 1.26 -8.30 -17.40
N THR A 280 1.06 -7.08 -16.92
CA THR A 280 2.11 -6.28 -16.27
C THR A 280 2.63 -6.96 -15.00
N LEU A 281 1.75 -7.48 -14.14
CA LEU A 281 2.12 -8.23 -12.94
C LEU A 281 2.87 -9.53 -13.27
N LEU A 282 2.34 -10.32 -14.21
CA LEU A 282 2.94 -11.59 -14.63
C LEU A 282 4.34 -11.36 -15.21
N ASN A 283 4.51 -10.35 -16.06
CA ASN A 283 5.82 -9.98 -16.59
C ASN A 283 6.75 -9.46 -15.48
N GLY A 284 6.26 -8.63 -14.57
CA GLY A 284 7.01 -8.16 -13.41
C GLY A 284 7.56 -9.32 -12.58
N LEU A 285 6.71 -10.28 -12.22
CA LEU A 285 7.08 -11.47 -11.45
C LEU A 285 8.12 -12.33 -12.19
N MET A 286 7.91 -12.59 -13.49
CA MET A 286 8.80 -13.43 -14.30
C MET A 286 10.25 -12.93 -14.28
N PHE A 287 10.44 -11.62 -14.43
CA PHE A 287 11.76 -10.99 -14.53
C PHE A 287 12.32 -10.47 -13.19
N GLU A 288 11.55 -10.48 -12.10
CA GLU A 288 12.03 -10.00 -10.82
C GLU A 288 12.95 -11.02 -10.14
N SER A 289 14.12 -10.55 -9.69
CA SER A 289 15.14 -11.36 -9.02
C SER A 289 15.14 -11.17 -7.51
N ASN A 290 14.65 -10.02 -7.02
CA ASN A 290 14.53 -9.76 -5.59
C ASN A 290 13.29 -10.48 -5.03
N LEU A 291 13.49 -11.39 -4.08
CA LEU A 291 12.42 -12.19 -3.46
C LEU A 291 11.34 -11.35 -2.77
N ALA A 292 11.71 -10.25 -2.12
CA ALA A 292 10.75 -9.38 -1.46
C ALA A 292 9.87 -8.64 -2.49
N ALA A 293 10.47 -8.12 -3.58
CA ALA A 293 9.71 -7.56 -4.69
C ALA A 293 8.83 -8.61 -5.39
N SER A 294 9.34 -9.82 -5.64
CA SER A 294 8.55 -10.95 -6.18
C SER A 294 7.36 -11.29 -5.29
N SER A 295 7.53 -11.26 -3.96
CA SER A 295 6.43 -11.54 -3.03
C SER A 295 5.31 -10.52 -3.12
N ILE A 296 5.64 -9.24 -3.37
CA ILE A 296 4.66 -8.17 -3.61
C ILE A 296 3.90 -8.43 -4.91
N TYR A 297 4.59 -8.70 -6.02
CA TYR A 297 3.94 -9.02 -7.30
C TYR A 297 3.00 -10.22 -7.16
N LEU A 298 3.45 -11.29 -6.50
CA LEU A 298 2.64 -12.49 -6.27
C LEU A 298 1.42 -12.20 -5.40
N LEU A 299 1.57 -11.41 -4.33
CA LEU A 299 0.47 -11.02 -3.46
C LEU A 299 -0.64 -10.32 -4.26
N TYR A 300 -0.30 -9.31 -5.06
CA TYR A 300 -1.29 -8.56 -5.82
C TYR A 300 -1.87 -9.36 -6.99
N LEU A 301 -1.10 -10.28 -7.58
CA LEU A 301 -1.60 -11.24 -8.55
C LEU A 301 -2.69 -12.13 -7.94
N LEU A 302 -2.43 -12.70 -6.75
CA LEU A 302 -3.40 -13.52 -6.03
C LEU A 302 -4.64 -12.73 -5.61
N LYS A 303 -4.46 -11.48 -5.17
CA LYS A 303 -5.57 -10.59 -4.84
C LYS A 303 -6.48 -10.32 -6.05
N LEU A 304 -5.91 -10.02 -7.22
CA LEU A 304 -6.70 -9.79 -8.44
C LEU A 304 -7.44 -11.05 -8.89
N LEU A 305 -6.81 -12.23 -8.78
CA LEU A 305 -7.48 -13.50 -9.07
C LEU A 305 -8.63 -13.80 -8.11
N ALA A 306 -8.56 -13.31 -6.87
CA ALA A 306 -9.62 -13.48 -5.88
C ALA A 306 -10.83 -12.55 -6.08
N ILE A 307 -10.75 -11.57 -6.99
CA ILE A 307 -11.88 -10.68 -7.29
C ILE A 307 -12.93 -11.47 -8.08
N ASP A 308 -14.15 -11.53 -7.55
CA ASP A 308 -15.31 -12.15 -8.21
C ASP A 308 -15.84 -11.23 -9.32
N LEU A 309 -15.22 -11.29 -10.50
CA LEU A 309 -15.59 -10.45 -11.64
C LEU A 309 -16.80 -11.08 -12.38
N PRO A 310 -18.00 -10.46 -12.33
CA PRO A 310 -19.23 -11.02 -12.88
C PRO A 310 -19.29 -10.97 -14.42
N ASN A 311 -20.15 -11.82 -15.00
CA ASN A 311 -20.57 -11.84 -16.41
C ASN A 311 -19.46 -12.09 -17.45
N TYR A 312 -19.17 -13.36 -17.69
CA TYR A 312 -18.44 -13.78 -18.88
C TYR A 312 -19.23 -14.87 -19.61
N ILE A 313 -19.80 -14.52 -20.76
CA ILE A 313 -20.29 -15.51 -21.72
C ILE A 313 -19.15 -15.81 -22.68
N ILE A 314 -18.81 -17.09 -22.76
CA ILE A 314 -17.82 -17.66 -23.67
C ILE A 314 -18.42 -17.62 -25.08
N ASP A 315 -17.78 -16.89 -26.00
CA ASP A 315 -17.85 -17.22 -27.43
C ASP A 315 -16.46 -17.71 -27.83
N GLU A 316 -16.38 -19.01 -28.16
CA GLU A 316 -15.28 -19.80 -28.77
C GLU A 316 -14.87 -21.03 -27.92
N LEU A 317 -15.66 -22.09 -28.10
CA LEU A 317 -15.48 -23.45 -27.58
C LEU A 317 -14.21 -24.18 -28.11
N ASP A 318 -13.53 -23.61 -29.10
CA ASP A 318 -12.49 -24.30 -29.88
C ASP A 318 -11.12 -24.41 -29.19
N GLU A 319 -10.79 -23.51 -28.26
CA GLU A 319 -9.48 -23.55 -27.58
C GLU A 319 -9.40 -24.57 -26.44
N LEU A 320 -10.49 -24.84 -25.73
CA LEU A 320 -10.55 -25.90 -24.71
C LEU A 320 -10.28 -27.28 -25.32
N GLN A 321 -10.80 -27.53 -26.54
CA GLN A 321 -10.51 -28.73 -27.31
C GLN A 321 -9.03 -28.83 -27.74
N SER A 322 -8.36 -27.69 -27.94
CA SER A 322 -6.94 -27.66 -28.30
C SER A 322 -6.02 -28.06 -27.14
N ILE A 323 -6.47 -27.88 -25.90
CA ILE A 323 -5.73 -28.18 -24.67
C ILE A 323 -5.92 -29.64 -24.27
N ASP A 324 -7.14 -30.17 -24.47
CA ASP A 324 -7.46 -31.60 -24.35
C ASP A 324 -6.49 -32.44 -25.20
N ARG A 325 -6.18 -31.96 -26.42
CA ARG A 325 -5.22 -32.60 -27.33
C ARG A 325 -3.76 -32.51 -26.90
N LYS A 326 -3.36 -31.52 -26.10
CA LYS A 326 -1.94 -31.28 -25.74
C LYS A 326 -1.55 -31.86 -24.38
N CYS A 327 -2.50 -32.03 -23.47
CA CYS A 327 -2.21 -32.41 -22.08
C CYS A 327 -2.48 -33.89 -21.74
N HIS A 328 -3.05 -34.69 -22.65
CA HIS A 328 -3.38 -36.11 -22.42
C HIS A 328 -4.01 -36.38 -21.04
N LEU A 329 -4.94 -35.51 -20.65
CA LEU A 329 -5.67 -35.67 -19.39
C LEU A 329 -6.63 -36.87 -19.51
N TYR A 330 -6.75 -37.65 -18.45
CA TYR A 330 -7.59 -38.86 -18.43
C TYR A 330 -9.08 -38.48 -18.51
N GLU A 331 -9.86 -39.16 -19.35
CA GLU A 331 -11.27 -38.81 -19.67
C GLU A 331 -12.16 -38.45 -18.46
N PRO A 332 -12.08 -39.15 -17.29
CA PRO A 332 -12.84 -38.79 -16.09
C PRO A 332 -12.43 -37.46 -15.45
N VAL A 333 -11.15 -37.07 -15.56
CA VAL A 333 -10.66 -35.76 -15.09
C VAL A 333 -11.13 -34.66 -16.04
N CYS A 334 -11.14 -34.93 -17.35
CA CYS A 334 -11.72 -34.02 -18.35
C CYS A 334 -13.23 -33.87 -18.16
N GLU A 335 -13.95 -34.94 -17.86
CA GLU A 335 -15.40 -34.90 -17.63
C GLU A 335 -15.74 -34.18 -16.32
N GLN A 336 -14.96 -34.37 -15.26
CA GLN A 336 -15.09 -33.60 -14.03
C GLN A 336 -14.80 -32.11 -14.27
N LEU A 337 -13.74 -31.78 -15.02
CA LEU A 337 -13.46 -30.40 -15.42
C LEU A 337 -14.58 -29.82 -16.30
N ARG A 338 -15.17 -30.59 -17.22
CA ARG A 338 -16.33 -30.15 -18.03
C ARG A 338 -17.55 -29.89 -17.14
N GLN A 339 -17.81 -30.73 -16.15
CA GLN A 339 -18.91 -30.57 -15.20
C GLN A 339 -18.68 -29.40 -14.24
N ASP A 340 -17.45 -29.19 -13.75
CA ASP A 340 -17.07 -28.05 -12.92
C ASP A 340 -17.07 -26.74 -13.75
N CYS A 341 -16.73 -26.81 -15.05
CA CYS A 341 -16.89 -25.71 -16.01
C CYS A 341 -18.35 -25.39 -16.33
N LEU A 342 -19.23 -26.41 -16.42
CA LEU A 342 -20.68 -26.23 -16.55
C LEU A 342 -21.31 -25.63 -15.28
N GLY A 343 -20.67 -25.81 -14.11
CA GLY A 343 -21.11 -25.31 -12.81
C GLY A 343 -20.52 -23.95 -12.37
N GLY A 344 -19.66 -23.30 -13.16
CA GLY A 344 -19.16 -21.96 -12.83
C GLY A 344 -17.79 -21.55 -13.38
N PHE A 345 -17.04 -22.41 -14.06
CA PHE A 345 -15.78 -21.98 -14.72
C PHE A 345 -16.04 -21.36 -16.10
N HIS A 346 -16.62 -20.15 -16.09
CA HIS A 346 -17.00 -19.43 -17.30
C HIS A 346 -15.94 -18.43 -17.78
N ASN A 347 -14.62 -18.58 -17.58
CA ASN A 347 -13.66 -17.50 -17.89
C ASN A 347 -12.34 -17.96 -18.58
N ARG A 348 -12.22 -17.77 -19.90
CA ARG A 348 -11.01 -18.10 -20.71
C ARG A 348 -9.81 -17.19 -20.40
N ARG A 349 -10.02 -15.92 -19.99
CA ARG A 349 -8.92 -15.03 -19.57
C ARG A 349 -8.34 -15.47 -18.23
N TYR A 350 -9.19 -15.92 -17.31
CA TYR A 350 -8.77 -16.54 -16.06
C TYR A 350 -7.94 -17.80 -16.32
N TYR A 351 -8.38 -18.67 -17.24
CA TYR A 351 -7.61 -19.84 -17.64
C TYR A 351 -6.22 -19.47 -18.23
N ARG A 352 -6.14 -18.45 -19.09
CA ARG A 352 -4.87 -17.97 -19.67
C ARG A 352 -3.89 -17.52 -18.57
N TRP A 353 -4.35 -16.71 -17.63
CA TRP A 353 -3.52 -16.26 -16.52
C TRP A 353 -3.12 -17.41 -15.61
N VAL A 354 -4.06 -18.31 -15.25
CA VAL A 354 -3.78 -19.51 -14.45
C VAL A 354 -2.74 -20.41 -15.10
N LYS A 355 -2.86 -20.66 -16.41
CA LYS A 355 -1.85 -21.45 -17.15
C LYS A 355 -0.47 -20.82 -17.05
N ARG A 356 -0.36 -19.50 -17.27
CA ARG A 356 0.91 -18.78 -17.22
C ARG A 356 1.49 -18.76 -15.80
N ILE A 357 0.64 -18.67 -14.77
CA ILE A 357 1.05 -18.80 -13.37
C ILE A 357 1.64 -20.19 -13.12
N ILE A 358 0.94 -21.25 -13.53
CA ILE A 358 1.42 -22.64 -13.37
C ILE A 358 2.77 -22.84 -14.07
N GLU A 359 2.95 -22.28 -15.27
CA GLU A 359 4.22 -22.33 -16.02
C GLU A 359 5.35 -21.58 -15.29
N MET A 360 5.05 -20.54 -14.52
CA MET A 360 6.05 -19.76 -13.75
C MET A 360 6.39 -20.37 -12.38
N LEU A 361 5.50 -21.14 -11.76
CA LEU A 361 5.70 -21.69 -10.41
C LEU A 361 7.04 -22.45 -10.23
N PRO A 362 7.51 -23.31 -11.17
CA PRO A 362 8.81 -23.96 -11.04
C PRO A 362 9.99 -22.97 -10.98
N HIS A 363 9.90 -21.87 -11.73
CA HIS A 363 10.94 -20.83 -11.76
C HIS A 363 10.98 -20.07 -10.43
N GLU A 364 9.83 -19.68 -9.89
CA GLU A 364 9.75 -19.03 -8.58
C GLU A 364 10.18 -19.97 -7.44
N ALA A 365 9.81 -21.25 -7.51
CA ALA A 365 10.26 -22.26 -6.54
C ALA A 365 11.79 -22.38 -6.50
N LEU A 366 12.46 -22.33 -7.66
CA LEU A 366 13.93 -22.32 -7.75
C LEU A 366 14.53 -21.03 -7.17
N LYS A 367 13.91 -19.85 -7.39
CA LYS A 367 14.34 -18.58 -6.78
C LYS A 367 14.29 -18.66 -5.25
N CYS A 368 13.20 -19.19 -4.69
CA CYS A 368 13.03 -19.39 -3.24
C CYS A 368 14.03 -20.37 -2.63
N GLN A 369 14.57 -21.31 -3.42
CA GLN A 369 15.64 -22.24 -3.00
C GLN A 369 17.04 -21.60 -3.04
N GLY A 370 17.18 -20.36 -3.52
CA GLY A 370 18.42 -19.66 -3.86
C GLY A 370 19.33 -19.22 -2.70
N ASN A 371 19.30 -19.87 -1.54
CA ASN A 371 20.31 -19.72 -0.49
C ASN A 371 20.99 -21.05 -0.08
N THR A 372 20.66 -22.18 -0.71
CA THR A 372 21.28 -23.50 -0.42
C THR A 372 22.18 -24.04 -1.53
N ARG A 373 22.39 -23.32 -2.63
CA ARG A 373 23.23 -23.77 -3.76
C ARG A 373 24.51 -22.96 -3.91
N LEU A 374 25.31 -22.93 -2.85
CA LEU A 374 26.75 -22.68 -2.92
C LEU A 374 27.54 -23.98 -2.71
N HIS A 375 27.12 -25.11 -3.28
CA HIS A 375 28.03 -26.22 -3.56
C HIS A 375 27.63 -26.92 -4.85
N GLY A 376 28.62 -27.07 -5.74
CA GLY A 376 28.45 -27.30 -7.17
C GLY A 376 27.88 -28.67 -7.56
N GLY A 377 27.29 -28.67 -8.75
CA GLY A 377 26.86 -29.85 -9.47
C GLY A 377 26.09 -29.46 -10.72
N LYS A 378 26.80 -29.22 -11.83
CA LYS A 378 26.23 -28.98 -13.15
C LYS A 378 25.25 -30.12 -13.52
N PHE A 379 24.02 -29.79 -13.86
CA PHE A 379 23.18 -30.68 -14.66
C PHE A 379 23.19 -30.20 -16.11
N THR A 380 24.02 -30.85 -16.92
CA THR A 380 23.91 -30.86 -18.37
C THR A 380 22.72 -31.72 -18.76
N LEU A 381 21.77 -31.13 -19.50
CA LEU A 381 20.75 -31.85 -20.25
C LEU A 381 21.42 -32.79 -21.26
N HIS A 382 21.29 -34.10 -21.08
CA HIS A 382 21.59 -35.06 -22.14
C HIS A 382 20.29 -35.49 -22.82
N THR A 383 20.09 -34.97 -24.02
CA THR A 383 19.22 -35.53 -25.06
C THR A 383 19.73 -36.90 -25.49
N GLY A 384 18.81 -37.79 -25.84
CA GLY A 384 19.00 -39.24 -25.86
C GLY A 384 20.01 -39.80 -26.87
N HIS A 385 20.48 -41.01 -26.55
CA HIS A 385 20.90 -41.98 -27.54
C HIS A 385 20.70 -43.40 -26.98
N VAL A 386 19.88 -44.20 -27.67
CA VAL A 386 19.73 -45.64 -27.46
C VAL A 386 20.92 -46.33 -28.14
N PRO A 387 21.49 -47.39 -27.54
CA PRO A 387 21.92 -48.48 -28.40
C PRO A 387 21.50 -49.88 -27.92
N ASP A 388 21.58 -50.75 -28.93
CA ASP A 388 21.01 -52.07 -29.11
C ASP A 388 21.45 -53.19 -28.16
N ARG A 389 20.62 -54.25 -28.23
CA ARG A 389 20.79 -55.58 -27.65
C ARG A 389 21.98 -56.36 -28.23
N THR A 390 22.75 -56.99 -27.35
CA THR A 390 23.34 -58.36 -27.43
C THR A 390 23.86 -58.65 -26.01
N GLY A 391 23.53 -59.68 -25.23
CA GLY A 391 23.33 -61.09 -25.51
C GLY A 391 24.41 -61.89 -24.78
N SER A 392 24.13 -62.45 -23.59
CA SER A 392 24.70 -63.74 -23.10
C SER A 392 24.22 -64.09 -21.68
N ALA A 393 23.87 -65.37 -21.54
CA ALA A 393 23.27 -66.07 -20.42
C ALA A 393 24.13 -66.16 -19.13
N GLN A 394 23.44 -66.35 -17.98
CA GLN A 394 23.69 -67.49 -17.08
C GLN A 394 22.47 -67.76 -16.16
N ALA A 395 22.01 -69.01 -16.19
CA ALA A 395 21.03 -69.67 -15.30
C ALA A 395 21.58 -69.81 -13.86
N GLY A 396 20.85 -70.03 -12.76
CA GLY A 396 19.46 -70.34 -12.38
C GLY A 396 19.45 -70.43 -10.83
N PRO A 397 18.59 -71.19 -10.12
CA PRO A 397 17.21 -71.60 -10.42
C PRO A 397 16.21 -71.48 -9.22
N TYR A 398 14.91 -71.52 -9.54
CA TYR A 398 13.79 -72.21 -8.85
C TYR A 398 13.38 -71.89 -7.38
N LYS A 399 12.16 -71.33 -7.20
CA LYS A 399 10.93 -72.02 -6.68
C LYS A 399 9.79 -71.02 -6.36
N ASP A 400 8.86 -70.86 -7.31
CA ASP A 400 7.41 -71.14 -7.30
C ASP A 400 6.58 -71.21 -5.99
N PRO A 401 5.22 -71.06 -6.07
CA PRO A 401 4.43 -69.94 -5.52
C PRO A 401 3.42 -70.42 -4.46
N ILE A 402 2.50 -69.56 -3.96
CA ILE A 402 1.10 -69.89 -3.61
C ILE A 402 0.35 -68.69 -2.96
N GLU A 403 -0.84 -68.44 -3.52
CA GLU A 403 -2.13 -67.97 -2.96
C GLU A 403 -2.23 -66.67 -2.14
N SER A 404 -2.98 -65.67 -2.62
CA SER A 404 -4.45 -65.51 -2.54
C SER A 404 -4.95 -65.07 -1.15
N GLY A 405 -5.62 -63.93 -1.09
CA GLY A 405 -6.61 -63.66 -0.04
C GLY A 405 -6.57 -62.28 0.63
N ARG A 406 -7.65 -61.52 0.37
CA ARG A 406 -8.38 -60.63 1.30
C ARG A 406 -7.80 -59.25 1.64
N VAL A 407 -8.46 -58.27 1.02
CA VAL A 407 -8.87 -56.97 1.59
C VAL A 407 -9.71 -57.24 2.87
N PRO A 408 -9.55 -56.47 3.97
CA PRO A 408 -10.49 -55.38 4.22
C PRO A 408 -9.91 -54.09 4.86
N LYS A 409 -10.46 -52.98 4.36
CA LYS A 409 -10.83 -51.70 5.00
C LYS A 409 -10.46 -51.47 6.48
N CYS A 410 -9.90 -50.29 6.75
CA CYS A 410 -10.13 -49.47 7.96
C CYS A 410 -10.27 -48.00 7.52
N VAL A 411 -11.48 -47.45 7.65
CA VAL A 411 -11.91 -46.34 8.56
C VAL A 411 -11.50 -44.97 8.05
#